data_AF-A0A7C5J3A4-F1
#
_entry.id   AF-A0A7C5J3A4-F1
#
_cell.length_a   1.000
_cell.length_b   1.000
_cell.length_c   1.000
_cell.angle_alpha   90.00
_cell.angle_beta   90.00
_cell.angle_gamma   90.00
#
_symmetry.space_group_name_H-M   'P 1'
#
loop_
_entity.id
_entity.type
_entity.pdbx_description
1 polymer ?
#
loop_
_entity_poly.entity_id
_entity_poly.type
_entity_poly.pdbx_seq_one_letter_code
_entity_poly.pdbx_strand_id
1 'polypeptide(L)'
;MQAQSTAASPPTIRVRRMDFPFADAQIPKWWFKNNPLITHASNGLNLLFPKGEQFFIRSVKHYLDDIDDPDLLARIKGFFGQEGRHGHEHQRANKLITDHGLDIDGFLDLYER
;
A
#
# COMPACT_ATOMS: atom_id res chain seq x y z
N MET A 1 -16.62 22.16 34.93
CA MET A 1 -16.44 22.75 33.59
C MET A 1 -16.06 21.62 32.64
N GLN A 2 -16.93 21.25 31.70
CA GLN A 2 -16.61 20.23 30.70
C GLN A 2 -15.86 20.91 29.55
N ALA A 3 -14.62 20.49 29.30
CA ALA A 3 -13.88 20.92 28.12
C ALA A 3 -14.55 20.31 26.88
N GLN A 4 -15.19 21.14 26.06
CA GLN A 4 -15.66 20.72 24.74
C GLN A 4 -14.44 20.45 23.87
N SER A 5 -14.23 19.18 23.50
CA SER A 5 -13.22 18.78 22.53
C SER A 5 -13.60 19.37 21.16
N THR A 6 -12.86 20.37 20.69
CA THR A 6 -13.01 20.99 19.38
C THR A 6 -12.30 20.18 18.28
N ALA A 7 -12.33 18.85 18.36
CA ALA A 7 -11.72 18.03 17.32
C ALA A 7 -12.57 18.15 16.04
N ALA A 8 -12.00 18.75 14.99
CA ALA A 8 -12.62 18.81 13.68
C ALA A 8 -12.98 17.38 13.21
N SER A 9 -14.13 17.22 12.57
CA SER A 9 -14.54 15.94 12.02
C SER A 9 -13.43 15.37 11.13
N PRO A 10 -13.05 14.10 11.31
CA PRO A 10 -11.96 13.52 10.54
C PRO A 10 -12.30 13.50 9.04
N PRO A 11 -11.31 13.74 8.17
CA PRO A 11 -11.55 13.90 6.74
C PRO A 11 -12.05 12.60 6.09
N THR A 12 -12.93 12.75 5.09
CA THR A 12 -13.38 11.65 4.24
C THR A 12 -12.24 11.06 3.42
N ILE A 13 -12.12 9.73 3.39
CA ILE A 13 -11.13 9.03 2.58
C ILE A 13 -11.66 8.88 1.15
N ARG A 14 -11.07 9.62 0.20
CA ARG A 14 -11.38 9.51 -1.22
C ARG A 14 -10.46 8.49 -1.88
N VAL A 15 -11.03 7.41 -2.40
CA VAL A 15 -10.29 6.41 -3.19
C VAL A 15 -9.78 7.05 -4.48
N ARG A 16 -8.47 6.96 -4.73
CA ARG A 16 -7.82 7.48 -5.94
C ARG A 16 -7.25 6.36 -6.79
N ARG A 17 -7.33 6.54 -8.11
CA ARG A 17 -6.64 5.70 -9.09
C ARG A 17 -5.42 6.48 -9.58
N MET A 18 -4.23 5.99 -9.24
CA MET A 18 -2.97 6.67 -9.59
C MET A 18 -2.50 6.33 -11.02
N ASP A 19 -2.82 5.14 -11.53
CA ASP A 19 -2.42 4.65 -12.87
C ASP A 19 -0.95 5.00 -13.20
N PHE A 20 -0.01 4.60 -12.36
CA PHE A 20 1.40 4.93 -12.63
C PHE A 20 1.87 4.28 -13.94
N PRO A 21 2.66 4.96 -14.77
CA PRO A 21 3.01 4.46 -16.10
C PRO A 21 4.19 3.49 -16.07
N PHE A 22 4.25 2.53 -15.12
CA PHE A 22 5.41 1.64 -14.95
C PHE A 22 5.76 0.80 -16.18
N ALA A 23 4.77 0.43 -17.01
CA ALA A 23 4.97 -0.36 -18.22
C ALA A 23 5.51 0.46 -19.40
N ASP A 24 5.13 1.73 -19.49
CA ASP A 24 5.48 2.62 -20.61
C ASP A 24 6.70 3.49 -20.29
N ALA A 25 7.02 3.65 -19.01
CA ALA A 25 8.15 4.42 -18.56
C ALA A 25 9.45 3.62 -18.71
N GLN A 26 10.44 4.20 -19.38
CA GLN A 26 11.82 3.68 -19.43
C GLN A 26 12.53 3.92 -18.08
N ILE A 27 12.01 3.30 -17.01
CA ILE A 27 12.58 3.41 -15.67
C ILE A 27 13.84 2.54 -15.64
N PRO A 28 15.03 3.09 -15.32
CA PRO A 28 16.25 2.29 -15.30
C PRO A 28 16.30 1.36 -14.09
N LYS A 29 17.00 0.23 -14.23
CA LYS A 29 17.20 -0.77 -13.17
C LYS A 29 17.72 -0.17 -11.84
N TRP A 30 18.59 0.83 -11.92
CA TRP A 30 19.13 1.58 -10.78
C TRP A 30 18.53 2.99 -10.73
N TRP A 31 17.21 3.07 -10.59
CA TRP A 31 16.44 4.32 -10.68
C TRP A 31 16.86 5.37 -9.65
N PHE A 32 17.40 4.97 -8.49
CA PHE A 32 17.89 5.93 -7.50
C PHE A 32 19.29 6.44 -7.88
N LYS A 33 19.37 7.47 -8.72
CA LYS A 33 20.64 8.12 -9.11
C LYS A 33 21.74 7.13 -9.54
N ASN A 34 21.36 6.05 -10.24
CA ASN A 34 22.27 4.98 -10.65
C ASN A 34 22.98 4.26 -9.48
N ASN A 35 22.41 4.29 -8.28
CA ASN A 35 22.94 3.65 -7.07
C ASN A 35 22.22 2.31 -6.83
N PRO A 36 22.90 1.16 -6.97
CA PRO A 36 22.27 -0.15 -6.81
C PRO A 36 21.87 -0.45 -5.36
N LEU A 37 22.67 -0.04 -4.37
CA LEU A 37 22.39 -0.34 -2.96
C LEU A 37 21.07 0.31 -2.52
N ILE A 38 20.91 1.60 -2.77
CA ILE A 38 19.70 2.33 -2.36
C ILE A 38 18.49 1.83 -3.16
N THR A 39 18.68 1.60 -4.47
CA THR A 39 17.62 1.06 -5.33
C THR A 39 17.12 -0.29 -4.81
N HIS A 40 18.02 -1.22 -4.48
CA HIS A 40 17.63 -2.54 -3.99
C HIS A 40 17.04 -2.50 -2.58
N ALA A 41 17.54 -1.64 -1.70
CA ALA A 41 16.94 -1.44 -0.38
C ALA A 41 15.49 -0.94 -0.49
N SER A 42 15.24 0.06 -1.36
CA SER A 42 13.90 0.56 -1.62
C SER A 42 12.99 -0.46 -2.32
N ASN A 43 13.52 -1.20 -3.30
CA ASN A 43 12.78 -2.28 -3.96
C ASN A 43 12.38 -3.35 -2.94
N GLY A 44 13.31 -3.83 -2.10
CA GLY A 44 13.04 -4.83 -1.09
C GLY A 44 11.98 -4.41 -0.08
N LEU A 45 12.00 -3.15 0.37
CA LEU A 45 10.92 -2.59 1.20
C LEU A 45 9.58 -2.59 0.44
N ASN A 46 9.60 -2.20 -0.84
CA ASN A 46 8.41 -2.17 -1.70
C ASN A 46 7.74 -3.55 -1.82
N LEU A 47 8.53 -4.61 -1.95
CA LEU A 47 8.05 -5.99 -2.15
C LEU A 47 7.04 -6.43 -1.09
N LEU A 48 7.18 -5.95 0.15
CA LEU A 48 6.35 -6.39 1.28
C LEU A 48 5.00 -5.69 1.38
N PHE A 49 4.83 -4.52 0.75
CA PHE A 49 3.61 -3.73 0.92
C PHE A 49 2.34 -4.45 0.43
N PRO A 50 2.29 -5.15 -0.73
CA PRO A 50 1.08 -5.86 -1.14
C PRO A 50 0.53 -6.83 -0.08
N LYS A 51 1.42 -7.50 0.68
CA LYS A 51 1.00 -8.39 1.78
C LYS A 51 0.70 -7.61 3.05
N GLY A 52 1.47 -6.57 3.34
CA GLY A 52 1.23 -5.65 4.46
C GLY A 52 -0.15 -5.00 4.39
N GLU A 53 -0.57 -4.52 3.21
CA GLU A 53 -1.88 -3.89 3.02
C GLU A 53 -3.02 -4.89 3.18
N GLN A 54 -2.86 -6.12 2.68
CA GLN A 54 -3.81 -7.19 2.97
C GLN A 54 -3.89 -7.48 4.47
N PHE A 55 -2.76 -7.46 5.16
CA PHE A 55 -2.73 -7.59 6.62
C PHE A 55 -3.45 -6.44 7.32
N PHE A 56 -3.26 -5.19 6.88
CA PHE A 56 -3.97 -4.03 7.42
C PHE A 56 -5.48 -4.14 7.22
N ILE A 57 -5.93 -4.50 6.00
CA ILE A 57 -7.34 -4.75 5.70
C ILE A 57 -7.90 -5.84 6.61
N ARG A 58 -7.22 -6.98 6.74
CA ARG A 58 -7.66 -8.08 7.63
C ARG A 58 -7.74 -7.63 9.09
N SER A 59 -6.76 -6.87 9.56
CA SER A 59 -6.70 -6.38 10.94
C SER A 59 -7.86 -5.44 11.27
N VAL A 60 -8.19 -4.51 10.37
CA VAL A 60 -9.34 -3.62 10.54
C VAL A 60 -10.65 -4.40 10.40
N LYS A 61 -10.73 -5.31 9.43
CA LYS A 61 -11.92 -6.15 9.21
C LYS A 61 -12.24 -7.02 10.42
N HIS A 62 -11.24 -7.46 11.19
CA HIS A 62 -11.44 -8.27 12.40
C HIS A 62 -12.34 -7.60 13.44
N TYR A 63 -12.28 -6.27 13.57
CA TYR A 63 -13.07 -5.48 14.52
C TYR A 63 -14.30 -4.82 13.89
N LEU A 64 -14.63 -5.14 12.63
CA LEU A 64 -15.66 -4.42 11.89
C LEU A 64 -17.05 -4.54 12.53
N ASP A 65 -17.33 -5.70 13.14
CA ASP A 65 -18.60 -6.00 13.78
C ASP A 65 -18.76 -5.29 15.14
N ASP A 66 -17.68 -4.75 15.72
CA ASP A 66 -17.70 -4.00 16.97
C ASP A 66 -17.90 -2.48 16.76
N ILE A 67 -18.16 -2.05 15.52
CA ILE A 67 -18.20 -0.63 15.14
C ILE A 67 -19.61 -0.23 14.70
N ASP A 68 -20.27 0.59 15.53
CA ASP A 68 -21.60 1.13 15.24
C ASP A 68 -21.58 2.56 14.65
N ASP A 69 -20.44 3.25 14.70
CA ASP A 69 -20.33 4.63 14.20
C ASP A 69 -20.40 4.67 12.66
N PRO A 70 -21.47 5.23 12.07
CA PRO A 70 -21.65 5.25 10.61
C PRO A 70 -20.57 6.05 9.88
N ASP A 71 -20.02 7.11 10.50
CA ASP A 71 -18.97 7.92 9.90
C ASP A 71 -17.63 7.17 9.88
N LEU A 72 -17.35 6.42 10.95
CA LEU A 72 -16.19 5.53 10.99
C LEU A 72 -16.32 4.39 9.98
N LEU A 73 -17.48 3.75 9.86
CA LEU A 73 -17.73 2.72 8.86
C LEU A 73 -17.54 3.24 7.42
N ALA A 74 -18.01 4.45 7.13
CA ALA A 74 -17.78 5.10 5.83
C ALA A 74 -16.29 5.31 5.55
N ARG A 75 -15.51 5.71 6.56
CA ARG A 75 -14.06 5.88 6.45
C ARG A 75 -13.35 4.54 6.28
N ILE A 76 -13.74 3.49 7.00
CA ILE A 76 -13.18 2.14 6.83
C ILE A 76 -13.39 1.63 5.40
N LYS A 77 -14.59 1.84 4.84
CA LYS A 77 -14.86 1.51 3.43
C LYS A 77 -13.93 2.28 2.47
N GLY A 78 -13.71 3.57 2.73
CA GLY A 78 -12.77 4.39 1.96
C GLY A 78 -11.32 3.89 2.09
N PHE A 79 -10.91 3.51 3.31
CA PHE A 79 -9.60 2.92 3.59
C PHE A 79 -9.40 1.61 2.81
N PHE A 80 -10.33 0.65 2.88
CA PHE A 80 -10.25 -0.60 2.12
C PHE A 80 -10.11 -0.36 0.61
N GLY A 81 -10.88 0.59 0.07
CA GLY A 81 -10.78 0.96 -1.34
C GLY A 81 -9.42 1.58 -1.69
N GLN A 82 -8.86 2.41 -0.80
CA GLN A 82 -7.58 3.06 -1.01
C GLN A 82 -6.41 2.07 -0.92
N GLU A 83 -6.39 1.20 0.08
CA GLU A 83 -5.38 0.15 0.23
C GLU A 83 -5.40 -0.82 -0.96
N GLY A 84 -6.58 -1.20 -1.45
CA GLY A 84 -6.69 -2.04 -2.63
C GLY A 84 -6.09 -1.39 -3.89
N ARG A 85 -6.28 -0.07 -4.07
CA ARG A 85 -5.66 0.69 -5.17
C ARG A 85 -4.16 0.88 -4.97
N HIS A 86 -3.72 1.09 -3.74
CA HIS A 86 -2.32 1.26 -3.40
C HIS A 86 -1.53 -0.03 -3.64
N GLY A 87 -2.06 -1.16 -3.18
CA GLY A 87 -1.43 -2.46 -3.39
C GLY A 87 -1.38 -2.92 -4.83
N HIS A 88 -2.38 -2.56 -5.63
CA HIS A 88 -2.32 -2.75 -7.07
C HIS A 88 -1.10 -2.05 -7.70
N GLU A 89 -0.78 -0.83 -7.28
CA GLU A 89 0.40 -0.12 -7.78
C GLU A 89 1.71 -0.73 -7.28
N HIS A 90 1.77 -1.20 -6.04
CA HIS A 90 2.92 -1.95 -5.55
C HIS A 90 3.14 -3.25 -6.33
N GLN A 91 2.09 -3.98 -6.69
CA GLN A 91 2.19 -5.17 -7.54
C GLN A 91 2.74 -4.84 -8.93
N ARG A 92 2.33 -3.70 -9.52
CA ARG A 92 2.88 -3.23 -10.80
C ARG A 92 4.35 -2.83 -10.69
N ALA A 93 4.75 -2.21 -9.59
CA ALA A 93 6.15 -1.95 -9.30
C ALA A 93 6.96 -3.25 -9.11
N ASN A 94 6.41 -4.26 -8.44
CA ASN A 94 7.04 -5.58 -8.32
C ASN A 94 7.24 -6.24 -9.69
N LYS A 95 6.25 -6.10 -10.59
CA LYS A 95 6.41 -6.56 -11.98
C LYS A 95 7.55 -5.83 -12.71
N LEU A 96 7.69 -4.52 -12.53
CA LEU A 96 8.82 -3.79 -13.10
C LEU A 96 10.18 -4.28 -12.54
N ILE A 97 10.23 -4.66 -11.27
CA ILE A 97 11.43 -5.23 -10.64
C ILE A 97 11.79 -6.57 -11.31
N THR A 98 10.82 -7.45 -11.57
CA THR A 98 11.06 -8.72 -12.28
C THR A 98 11.39 -8.53 -13.75
N ASP A 99 10.77 -7.55 -14.43
CA ASP A 99 11.10 -7.17 -15.81
C ASP A 99 12.57 -6.67 -15.93
N HIS A 100 13.17 -6.16 -14.85
CA HIS A 100 14.60 -5.85 -14.76
C HIS A 100 15.52 -7.07 -14.52
N GLY A 101 14.97 -8.28 -14.59
CA GLY A 101 15.68 -9.55 -14.40
C GLY A 101 16.14 -9.78 -12.96
N LEU A 102 15.38 -9.29 -11.98
CA LEU A 102 15.63 -9.55 -10.56
C LEU A 102 14.65 -10.62 -10.08
N ASP A 103 15.17 -11.70 -9.52
CA ASP A 103 14.36 -12.71 -8.85
C ASP A 103 13.94 -12.20 -7.47
N ILE A 104 12.63 -12.17 -7.24
CA ILE A 104 12.01 -11.70 -5.99
C ILE A 104 11.19 -12.80 -5.31
N ASP A 105 10.95 -13.93 -5.99
CA ASP A 105 9.99 -14.94 -5.55
C ASP A 105 10.49 -15.61 -4.28
N GLY A 106 11.77 -16.00 -4.24
CA GLY A 106 12.37 -16.60 -3.05
C GLY A 106 12.34 -15.69 -1.81
N PHE A 107 12.33 -14.36 -1.99
CA PHE A 107 12.15 -13.42 -0.89
C PHE A 107 10.68 -13.35 -0.47
N LEU A 108 9.76 -13.23 -1.43
CA LEU A 108 8.32 -13.13 -1.17
C LEU A 108 7.79 -14.40 -0.49
N ASP A 109 8.22 -15.58 -0.91
CA ASP A 109 7.82 -16.89 -0.35
C ASP A 109 8.05 -17.00 1.16
N LEU A 110 9.01 -16.27 1.74
CA LEU A 110 9.23 -16.22 3.18
C LEU A 110 8.04 -15.61 3.94
N TYR A 111 7.27 -14.76 3.27
CA TYR A 111 6.16 -13.98 3.83
C TYR A 111 4.78 -14.46 3.35
N GLU A 112 4.74 -15.49 2.50
CA GLU A 112 3.50 -16.11 2.02
C GLU A 112 3.11 -17.40 2.78
N ARG A 113 3.86 -17.74 3.83
CA ARG A 113 3.63 -18.92 4.67
C ARG A 113 2.42 -18.78 5.60
#